data_AF-A0A433U5Q2-F1
#
_entry.id   AF-A0A433U5Q2-F1
#
_cell.length_a   1.000
_cell.length_b   1.000
_cell.length_c   1.000
_cell.angle_alpha   90.00
_cell.angle_beta   90.00
_cell.angle_gamma   90.00
#
_symmetry.space_group_name_H-M   'P 1'
#
loop_
_entity.id
_entity.type
_entity.pdbx_description
1 polymer ?
#
loop_
_entity_poly.entity_id
_entity_poly.type
_entity_poly.pdbx_seq_one_letter_code
_entity_poly.pdbx_strand_id
1 'polypeptide(L)'
;MKRDGVGSVFYTCAQGYFQTGINLVSTCEGRSKGWSAVDIKCTLVDCGAPPTVFGAMSTGSRTTADAEVSYTCLAGSIPTSPVMTSTCVGQSGQWSPEPGPCTEVSCGPPPPVNAMDVELTTVSAEGAFPGLTNLSLPMAYGGEAVYTCQSQHGYTQPDGASYTSLCQADGTWRPTSEFQCTLVECGQPPPVDNSNVNFTAVTFGSKATVTCMPGFSPVETLTFTCNANATWEGPEVTCEMVKCAEPPVLENATVVYNSTDVAATAEYKCVEPALKEHEENSTTQCMENGKWSAVGLVCITIPCGLPPPVDHSQVSLYAVGDLIFADYVCNEGFVAQASQLFNRYVSYFSWSIGKERIGMRDKVELLLRFSLDAT
;
A
#
# COMPACT_ATOMS: atom_id res chain seq x y z
N MET A 1 75.85 -73.67 -61.81
CA MET A 1 74.90 -72.79 -62.52
C MET A 1 74.92 -71.43 -61.86
N LYS A 2 75.38 -70.37 -62.56
CA LYS A 2 75.20 -68.99 -62.06
C LYS A 2 73.77 -68.55 -62.43
N ARG A 3 73.02 -68.01 -61.48
CA ARG A 3 71.82 -67.22 -61.80
C ARG A 3 72.28 -65.80 -62.07
N ASP A 4 72.28 -65.38 -63.32
CA ASP A 4 72.42 -63.97 -63.68
C ASP A 4 71.08 -63.26 -63.40
N GLY A 5 70.79 -63.10 -62.11
CA GLY A 5 69.63 -62.37 -61.63
C GLY A 5 69.91 -60.87 -61.68
N VAL A 6 69.25 -60.16 -62.60
CA VAL A 6 69.22 -58.69 -62.59
C VAL A 6 68.40 -58.24 -61.37
N GLY A 7 69.11 -57.95 -60.28
CA GLY A 7 68.49 -57.40 -59.09
C GLY A 7 68.00 -55.96 -59.33
N SER A 8 66.84 -55.63 -58.78
CA SER A 8 66.32 -54.26 -58.72
C SER A 8 65.94 -53.89 -57.30
N VAL A 9 66.10 -52.61 -56.95
CA VAL A 9 65.75 -52.04 -55.64
C VAL A 9 64.89 -50.80 -55.90
N PHE A 10 63.71 -50.77 -55.28
CA PHE A 10 62.80 -49.62 -55.32
C PHE A 10 63.08 -48.71 -54.12
N TYR A 11 63.19 -47.41 -54.34
CA TYR A 11 63.40 -46.41 -53.31
C TYR A 11 62.11 -45.63 -53.05
N THR A 12 61.73 -45.54 -51.78
CA THR A 12 60.66 -44.66 -51.28
C THR A 12 61.23 -43.69 -50.26
N CYS A 13 60.67 -42.48 -50.20
CA CYS A 13 60.90 -41.60 -49.06
C CYS A 13 60.32 -42.18 -47.76
N ALA A 14 60.91 -41.79 -46.62
CA ALA A 14 60.35 -42.08 -45.30
C ALA A 14 59.01 -41.33 -45.10
N GLN A 15 58.19 -41.78 -44.14
CA GLN A 15 56.98 -41.05 -43.79
C GLN A 15 57.31 -39.61 -43.37
N GLY A 16 56.45 -38.67 -43.76
CA GLY A 16 56.67 -37.23 -43.55
C GLY A 16 57.58 -36.56 -44.57
N TYR A 17 57.98 -37.22 -45.66
CA TYR A 17 58.77 -36.63 -46.75
C TYR A 17 58.07 -36.78 -48.12
N PHE A 18 57.97 -35.66 -48.84
CA PHE A 18 57.55 -35.64 -50.24
C PHE A 18 58.63 -36.23 -51.14
N GLN A 19 58.19 -37.11 -52.04
CA GLN A 19 59.03 -37.75 -53.03
C GLN A 19 59.00 -36.98 -54.36
N THR A 20 60.15 -36.47 -54.77
CA THR A 20 60.33 -35.81 -56.07
C THR A 20 61.41 -36.54 -56.88
N GLY A 21 61.30 -36.46 -58.22
CA GLY A 21 62.15 -37.22 -59.15
C GLY A 21 61.42 -38.35 -59.88
N ILE A 22 61.90 -38.70 -61.07
CA ILE A 22 61.25 -39.68 -61.97
C ILE A 22 61.86 -41.09 -61.92
N ASN A 23 63.12 -41.20 -61.51
CA ASN A 23 63.86 -42.46 -61.47
C ASN A 23 63.94 -42.95 -60.03
N LEU A 24 63.10 -43.94 -59.69
CA LEU A 24 62.91 -44.48 -58.32
C LEU A 24 63.45 -45.90 -58.15
N VAL A 25 63.90 -46.54 -59.23
CA VAL A 25 64.36 -47.93 -59.25
C VAL A 25 65.81 -47.95 -59.65
N SER A 26 66.66 -48.50 -58.78
CA SER A 26 68.02 -48.87 -59.19
C SER A 26 68.03 -50.32 -59.67
N THR A 27 68.76 -50.56 -60.76
CA THR A 27 68.93 -51.86 -61.40
C THR A 27 70.41 -52.23 -61.41
N CYS A 28 70.73 -53.48 -61.12
CA CYS A 28 72.09 -53.99 -61.11
C CYS A 28 72.56 -54.28 -62.55
N GLU A 29 73.52 -53.51 -63.02
CA GLU A 29 74.06 -53.61 -64.37
C GLU A 29 75.11 -54.72 -64.47
N GLY A 30 74.73 -55.85 -65.08
CA GLY A 30 75.54 -57.08 -65.09
C GLY A 30 76.94 -56.99 -65.72
N ARG A 31 77.29 -55.91 -66.45
CA ARG A 31 78.64 -55.68 -66.99
C ARG A 31 79.52 -54.82 -66.09
N SER A 32 78.96 -53.76 -65.50
CA SER A 32 79.69 -52.80 -64.65
C SER A 32 79.78 -53.28 -63.19
N LYS A 33 78.91 -54.21 -62.78
CA LYS A 33 78.65 -54.58 -61.36
C LYS A 33 78.22 -53.38 -60.51
N GLY A 34 77.74 -52.32 -61.15
CA GLY A 34 77.23 -51.11 -60.52
C GLY A 34 75.70 -51.13 -60.43
N TRP A 35 75.19 -50.26 -59.57
CA TRP A 35 73.78 -49.94 -59.47
C TRP A 35 73.48 -48.68 -60.29
N SER A 36 72.42 -48.69 -61.09
CA SER A 36 72.04 -47.52 -61.90
C SER A 36 71.62 -46.34 -61.02
N ALA A 37 71.89 -45.12 -61.48
CA ALA A 37 71.65 -43.90 -60.71
C ALA A 37 70.14 -43.62 -60.50
N VAL A 38 69.80 -43.18 -59.30
CA VAL A 38 68.44 -42.83 -58.85
C VAL A 38 68.39 -41.32 -58.61
N ASP A 39 67.30 -40.66 -59.02
CA ASP A 39 67.11 -39.19 -58.87
C ASP A 39 66.00 -38.88 -57.83
N ILE A 40 65.85 -39.77 -56.84
CA ILE A 40 64.88 -39.57 -55.76
C ILE A 40 65.37 -38.48 -54.81
N LYS A 41 64.54 -37.47 -54.59
CA LYS A 41 64.76 -36.40 -53.61
C LYS A 41 63.59 -36.36 -52.62
N CYS A 42 63.92 -36.55 -51.35
CA CYS A 42 62.97 -36.54 -50.25
C CYS A 42 63.05 -35.20 -49.51
N THR A 43 62.06 -34.34 -49.69
CA THR A 43 61.92 -33.07 -48.95
C THR A 43 60.91 -33.23 -47.83
N LEU A 44 61.18 -32.70 -46.64
CA LEU A 44 60.24 -32.78 -45.52
C LEU A 44 58.89 -32.17 -45.92
N VAL A 45 57.78 -32.84 -45.59
CA VAL A 45 56.44 -32.31 -45.82
C VAL A 45 56.22 -31.14 -44.88
N ASP A 46 55.80 -30.01 -45.45
CA ASP A 46 55.40 -28.80 -44.77
C ASP A 46 53.99 -28.44 -45.25
N CYS A 47 53.02 -28.45 -44.34
CA CYS A 47 51.63 -28.12 -44.63
C CYS A 47 51.39 -26.59 -44.67
N GLY A 48 52.43 -25.78 -44.45
CA GLY A 48 52.31 -24.33 -44.38
C GLY A 48 51.51 -23.85 -43.16
N ALA A 49 51.03 -22.61 -43.21
CA ALA A 49 50.26 -22.03 -42.13
C ALA A 49 48.98 -22.87 -41.85
N PRO A 50 48.65 -23.15 -40.57
CA PRO A 50 47.44 -23.87 -40.21
C PRO A 50 46.18 -23.09 -40.59
N PRO A 51 45.05 -23.75 -40.86
CA PRO A 51 43.83 -23.08 -41.30
C PRO A 51 43.33 -22.08 -40.27
N THR A 52 42.80 -20.94 -40.72
CA THR A 52 42.21 -19.92 -39.83
C THR A 52 40.79 -20.28 -39.47
N VAL A 53 40.52 -20.50 -38.18
CA VAL A 53 39.20 -20.84 -37.66
C VAL A 53 38.52 -19.57 -37.14
N PHE A 54 37.31 -19.27 -37.61
CA PHE A 54 36.57 -18.08 -37.19
C PHE A 54 36.25 -18.14 -35.69
N GLY A 55 36.53 -17.05 -34.98
CA GLY A 55 36.29 -16.96 -33.54
C GLY A 55 37.25 -17.77 -32.67
N ALA A 56 38.36 -18.28 -33.19
CA ALA A 56 39.34 -19.06 -32.44
C ALA A 56 40.78 -18.54 -32.59
N MET A 57 41.61 -18.81 -31.58
CA MET A 57 43.06 -18.63 -31.61
C MET A 57 43.74 -20.00 -31.74
N SER A 58 44.67 -20.13 -32.70
CA SER A 58 45.47 -21.34 -32.87
C SER A 58 46.72 -21.32 -31.98
N THR A 59 47.07 -22.48 -31.44
CA THR A 59 48.25 -22.71 -30.60
C THR A 59 49.09 -23.82 -31.23
N GLY A 60 50.30 -23.46 -31.66
CA GLY A 60 51.26 -24.34 -32.32
C GLY A 60 52.06 -23.58 -33.37
N SER A 61 53.37 -23.83 -33.45
CA SER A 61 54.31 -23.11 -34.33
C SER A 61 54.99 -24.00 -35.37
N ARG A 62 54.78 -25.32 -35.31
CA ARG A 62 55.36 -26.30 -36.22
C ARG A 62 54.37 -26.54 -37.37
N THR A 63 54.86 -26.56 -38.61
CA THR A 63 54.04 -26.76 -39.82
C THR A 63 54.38 -28.04 -40.60
N THR A 64 55.45 -28.73 -40.20
CA THR A 64 55.96 -29.94 -40.84
C THR A 64 55.17 -31.20 -40.47
N ALA A 65 55.36 -32.30 -41.20
CA ALA A 65 54.76 -33.62 -40.94
C ALA A 65 54.55 -33.97 -39.46
N ASP A 66 53.34 -34.42 -39.13
CA ASP A 66 52.90 -34.80 -37.78
C ASP A 66 52.92 -33.64 -36.76
N ALA A 67 52.98 -32.39 -37.23
CA ALA A 67 52.68 -31.24 -36.38
C ALA A 67 51.19 -31.21 -36.06
N GLU A 68 50.86 -30.93 -34.80
CA GLU A 68 49.51 -30.71 -34.33
C GLU A 68 49.35 -29.25 -33.93
N VAL A 69 48.22 -28.66 -34.29
CA VAL A 69 47.79 -27.32 -33.87
C VAL A 69 46.44 -27.45 -33.19
N SER A 70 46.33 -26.90 -31.98
CA SER A 70 45.08 -26.83 -31.24
C SER A 70 44.43 -25.46 -31.38
N TYR A 71 43.11 -25.42 -31.36
CA TYR A 71 42.31 -24.21 -31.50
C TYR A 71 41.53 -23.99 -30.21
N THR A 72 41.52 -22.76 -29.73
CA THR A 72 40.74 -22.35 -28.55
C THR A 72 39.82 -21.21 -28.96
N CYS A 73 38.51 -21.35 -28.74
CA CYS A 73 37.55 -20.29 -29.00
C CYS A 73 37.86 -19.05 -28.16
N LEU A 74 37.55 -17.87 -28.70
CA LEU A 74 37.63 -16.61 -27.96
C LEU A 74 36.65 -16.61 -26.78
N ALA A 75 36.95 -15.79 -25.76
CA ALA A 75 36.08 -15.62 -24.60
C ALA A 75 34.62 -15.32 -25.04
N GLY A 76 33.66 -16.07 -24.50
CA GLY A 76 32.25 -15.94 -24.85
C GLY A 76 31.82 -16.62 -26.15
N SER A 77 32.63 -17.54 -26.68
CA SER A 77 32.25 -18.38 -27.82
C SER A 77 32.55 -19.87 -27.58
N ILE A 78 31.76 -20.72 -28.22
CA ILE A 78 31.83 -22.19 -28.13
C ILE A 78 32.04 -22.81 -29.52
N PRO A 79 32.71 -23.97 -29.61
CA PRO A 79 32.97 -24.60 -30.90
C PRO A 79 31.72 -25.28 -31.45
N THR A 80 31.44 -25.11 -32.74
CA THR A 80 30.32 -25.78 -33.44
C THR A 80 30.58 -27.27 -33.71
N SER A 81 31.82 -27.73 -33.50
CA SER A 81 32.27 -29.09 -33.72
C SER A 81 33.15 -29.54 -32.55
N PRO A 82 33.10 -30.82 -32.12
CA PRO A 82 34.06 -31.34 -31.14
C PRO A 82 35.51 -31.39 -31.69
N VAL A 83 35.70 -31.17 -33.00
CA VAL A 83 37.01 -31.13 -33.65
C VAL A 83 37.62 -29.74 -33.50
N MET A 84 38.55 -29.60 -32.55
CA MET A 84 39.32 -28.36 -32.28
C MET A 84 40.84 -28.57 -32.35
N THR A 85 41.30 -29.66 -32.95
CA THR A 85 42.71 -29.88 -33.31
C THR A 85 42.82 -30.25 -34.78
N SER A 86 43.96 -29.96 -35.39
CA SER A 86 44.29 -30.36 -36.75
C SER A 86 45.74 -30.79 -36.85
N THR A 87 46.01 -31.84 -37.63
CA THR A 87 47.34 -32.43 -37.79
C THR A 87 47.82 -32.28 -39.23
N CYS A 88 49.08 -31.90 -39.43
CA CYS A 88 49.72 -31.88 -40.74
C CYS A 88 49.94 -33.31 -41.25
N VAL A 89 49.09 -33.78 -42.16
CA VAL A 89 49.13 -35.15 -42.68
C VAL A 89 50.27 -35.30 -43.68
N GLY A 90 51.32 -36.03 -43.26
CA GLY A 90 52.56 -36.24 -44.02
C GLY A 90 52.44 -36.99 -45.35
N GLN A 91 51.23 -37.38 -45.78
CA GLN A 91 50.97 -37.99 -47.10
C GLN A 91 50.26 -37.05 -48.08
N SER A 92 49.46 -36.10 -47.59
CA SER A 92 48.74 -35.12 -48.41
C SER A 92 49.39 -33.73 -48.41
N GLY A 93 50.18 -33.40 -47.38
CA GLY A 93 50.66 -32.03 -47.14
C GLY A 93 49.54 -31.07 -46.78
N GLN A 94 48.45 -31.57 -46.21
CA GLN A 94 47.30 -30.79 -45.78
C GLN A 94 47.02 -31.00 -44.30
N TRP A 95 46.51 -29.95 -43.66
CA TRP A 95 45.97 -30.00 -42.30
C TRP A 95 44.65 -30.77 -42.30
N SER A 96 44.52 -31.80 -41.48
CA SER A 96 43.24 -32.50 -41.27
C SER A 96 43.16 -33.12 -39.86
N PRO A 97 41.95 -33.29 -39.29
CA PRO A 97 40.65 -32.82 -39.81
C PRO A 97 40.54 -31.28 -39.83
N GLU A 98 39.59 -30.75 -40.59
CA GLU A 98 39.29 -29.32 -40.61
C GLU A 98 38.44 -28.96 -39.37
N PRO A 99 38.89 -28.04 -38.50
CA PRO A 99 38.12 -27.66 -37.30
C PRO A 99 36.88 -26.85 -37.66
N GLY A 100 35.83 -26.97 -36.84
CA GLY A 100 34.63 -26.15 -36.99
C GLY A 100 34.85 -24.71 -36.50
N PRO A 101 34.07 -23.72 -37.00
CA PRO A 101 34.09 -22.36 -36.45
C PRO A 101 33.58 -22.33 -35.00
N CYS A 102 33.92 -21.27 -34.28
CA CYS A 102 33.27 -20.93 -33.02
C CYS A 102 32.05 -20.04 -33.28
N THR A 103 31.02 -20.15 -32.44
CA THR A 103 29.83 -19.28 -32.41
C THR A 103 29.69 -18.64 -31.04
N GLU A 104 29.07 -17.47 -30.96
CA GLU A 104 28.80 -16.81 -29.69
C GLU A 104 27.99 -17.69 -28.72
N VAL A 105 28.28 -17.58 -27.43
CA VAL A 105 27.38 -18.03 -26.37
C VAL A 105 26.31 -16.95 -26.21
N SER A 106 25.05 -17.36 -26.38
CA SER A 106 23.87 -16.52 -26.15
C SER A 106 23.01 -17.18 -25.07
N CYS A 107 22.72 -16.45 -24.00
CA CYS A 107 21.81 -16.92 -22.95
C CYS A 107 20.32 -16.69 -23.28
N GLY A 108 20.04 -16.03 -24.40
CA GLY A 108 18.69 -15.56 -24.75
C GLY A 108 18.13 -14.54 -23.74
N PRO A 109 16.82 -14.28 -23.76
CA PRO A 109 16.17 -13.38 -22.81
C PRO A 109 16.39 -13.84 -21.35
N PRO A 110 16.67 -12.93 -20.41
CA PRO A 110 16.74 -13.25 -18.99
C PRO A 110 15.46 -13.92 -18.50
N PRO A 111 15.54 -14.94 -17.62
CA PRO A 111 14.35 -15.60 -17.09
C PRO A 111 13.57 -14.63 -16.18
N PRO A 112 12.23 -14.62 -16.24
CA PRO A 112 11.42 -13.77 -15.36
C PRO A 112 11.52 -14.25 -13.91
N VAL A 113 11.55 -13.30 -12.97
CA VAL A 113 11.51 -13.54 -11.52
C VAL A 113 10.24 -12.90 -10.95
N ASN A 114 9.59 -13.55 -9.98
CA ASN A 114 8.33 -13.06 -9.42
C ASN A 114 8.51 -11.68 -8.77
N ALA A 115 7.55 -10.78 -9.03
CA ALA A 115 7.53 -9.42 -8.50
C ALA A 115 8.76 -8.54 -8.87
N MET A 116 9.47 -8.90 -9.94
CA MET A 116 10.59 -8.13 -10.48
C MET A 116 10.37 -7.76 -11.94
N ASP A 117 10.75 -6.54 -12.29
CA ASP A 117 11.00 -6.13 -13.67
C ASP A 117 12.47 -6.42 -14.01
N VAL A 118 12.80 -6.59 -15.29
CA VAL A 118 14.17 -6.90 -15.75
C VAL A 118 14.57 -6.02 -16.92
N GLU A 119 15.75 -5.41 -16.82
CA GLU A 119 16.33 -4.58 -17.88
C GLU A 119 17.73 -5.09 -18.24
N LEU A 120 18.03 -5.12 -19.53
CA LEU A 120 19.37 -5.45 -20.04
C LEU A 120 20.22 -4.19 -20.08
N THR A 121 21.41 -4.25 -19.50
CA THR A 121 22.35 -3.13 -19.53
C THR A 121 22.98 -2.96 -20.92
N THR A 122 23.29 -1.72 -21.29
CA THR A 122 23.95 -1.42 -22.57
C THR A 122 25.46 -1.67 -22.46
N VAL A 123 25.91 -2.85 -22.87
CA VAL A 123 27.33 -3.21 -22.91
C VAL A 123 28.03 -2.51 -24.10
N SER A 124 29.28 -2.11 -23.94
CA SER A 124 30.12 -1.62 -25.05
C SER A 124 30.57 -2.78 -25.95
N ALA A 125 30.62 -2.55 -27.27
CA ALA A 125 31.05 -3.56 -28.23
C ALA A 125 32.58 -3.78 -28.28
N GLU A 126 33.34 -3.09 -27.42
CA GLU A 126 34.80 -3.11 -27.41
C GLU A 126 35.31 -4.43 -26.80
N GLY A 127 35.89 -5.30 -27.63
CA GLY A 127 36.34 -6.64 -27.22
C GLY A 127 35.27 -7.74 -27.32
N ALA A 128 34.07 -7.42 -27.83
CA ALA A 128 33.00 -8.39 -28.04
C ALA A 128 33.30 -9.38 -29.18
N PHE A 129 32.59 -10.52 -29.20
CA PHE A 129 32.73 -11.53 -30.25
C PHE A 129 32.36 -10.94 -31.64
N PRO A 130 33.17 -11.18 -32.70
CA PRO A 130 32.91 -10.62 -34.02
C PRO A 130 31.58 -11.08 -34.60
N GLY A 131 30.71 -10.14 -34.96
CA GLY A 131 29.38 -10.41 -35.53
C GLY A 131 28.20 -10.12 -34.60
N LEU A 132 28.45 -9.83 -33.31
CA LEU A 132 27.41 -9.38 -32.39
C LEU A 132 26.83 -8.01 -32.81
N THR A 133 25.54 -7.81 -32.53
CA THR A 133 24.80 -6.58 -32.78
C THR A 133 24.44 -5.92 -31.44
N ASN A 134 24.08 -4.63 -31.43
CA ASN A 134 23.61 -3.96 -30.21
C ASN A 134 22.39 -4.64 -29.55
N LEU A 135 21.64 -5.48 -30.28
CA LEU A 135 20.51 -6.24 -29.75
C LEU A 135 20.95 -7.59 -29.15
N SER A 136 21.94 -8.28 -29.74
CA SER A 136 22.44 -9.57 -29.23
C SER A 136 23.54 -9.43 -28.19
N LEU A 137 24.30 -8.33 -28.21
CA LEU A 137 25.42 -8.06 -27.31
C LEU A 137 25.04 -8.12 -25.81
N PRO A 138 23.90 -7.57 -25.35
CA PRO A 138 23.51 -7.68 -23.94
C PRO A 138 23.10 -9.09 -23.49
N MET A 139 22.81 -10.00 -24.42
CA MET A 139 22.43 -11.41 -24.15
C MET A 139 23.58 -12.40 -24.42
N ALA A 140 24.72 -11.90 -24.89
CA ALA A 140 25.93 -12.69 -25.10
C ALA A 140 26.66 -12.94 -23.77
N TYR A 141 27.64 -13.84 -23.75
CA TYR A 141 28.49 -14.09 -22.57
C TYR A 141 29.06 -12.80 -21.97
N GLY A 142 28.94 -12.65 -20.65
CA GLY A 142 29.33 -11.44 -19.92
C GLY A 142 28.30 -10.30 -20.00
N GLY A 143 27.25 -10.44 -20.80
CA GLY A 143 26.09 -9.55 -20.80
C GLY A 143 25.38 -9.55 -19.44
N GLU A 144 24.86 -8.39 -19.05
CA GLU A 144 24.35 -8.11 -17.71
C GLU A 144 22.88 -7.68 -17.73
N ALA A 145 22.07 -8.40 -16.96
CA ALA A 145 20.66 -8.12 -16.71
C ALA A 145 20.47 -7.65 -15.25
N VAL A 146 19.83 -6.50 -15.08
CA VAL A 146 19.50 -5.94 -13.76
C VAL A 146 18.02 -6.18 -13.49
N TYR A 147 17.73 -6.77 -12.34
CA TYR A 147 16.38 -7.01 -11.85
C TYR A 147 16.03 -5.96 -10.79
N THR A 148 14.82 -5.41 -10.86
CA THR A 148 14.32 -4.41 -9.91
C THR A 148 12.98 -4.85 -9.35
N CYS A 149 12.81 -4.76 -8.04
CA CYS A 149 11.53 -5.05 -7.41
C CYS A 149 10.43 -4.08 -7.88
N GLN A 150 9.23 -4.61 -8.11
CA GLN A 150 8.07 -3.86 -8.59
C GLN A 150 7.52 -2.91 -7.51
N SER A 151 8.21 -1.79 -7.32
CA SER A 151 7.89 -0.75 -6.32
C SER A 151 6.47 -0.21 -6.45
N GLN A 152 5.96 -0.07 -7.68
CA GLN A 152 4.58 0.34 -7.98
C GLN A 152 3.52 -0.64 -7.44
N HIS A 153 3.90 -1.91 -7.24
CA HIS A 153 3.08 -2.96 -6.64
C HIS A 153 3.46 -3.22 -5.17
N GLY A 154 4.19 -2.31 -4.54
CA GLY A 154 4.56 -2.38 -3.13
C GLY A 154 5.57 -3.47 -2.78
N TYR A 155 6.41 -3.87 -3.74
CA TYR A 155 7.54 -4.77 -3.50
C TYR A 155 8.84 -3.99 -3.31
N THR A 156 9.64 -4.41 -2.33
CA THR A 156 10.95 -3.83 -2.02
C THR A 156 12.02 -4.92 -1.90
N GLN A 157 13.28 -4.50 -1.93
CA GLN A 157 14.47 -5.32 -1.72
C GLN A 157 15.19 -4.91 -0.42
N PRO A 158 15.99 -5.79 0.20
CA PRO A 158 16.79 -5.43 1.36
C PRO A 158 17.78 -4.29 1.06
N ASP A 159 18.09 -3.47 2.06
CA ASP A 159 19.07 -2.38 1.93
C ASP A 159 20.44 -2.92 1.46
N GLY A 160 20.95 -2.34 0.38
CA GLY A 160 22.22 -2.75 -0.24
C GLY A 160 22.16 -4.04 -1.07
N ALA A 161 20.98 -4.65 -1.24
CA ALA A 161 20.81 -5.74 -2.20
C ALA A 161 20.99 -5.24 -3.64
N SER A 162 21.62 -6.07 -4.47
CA SER A 162 21.77 -5.87 -5.91
C SER A 162 21.40 -7.16 -6.62
N TYR A 163 20.40 -7.11 -7.50
CA TYR A 163 19.91 -8.28 -8.25
C TYR A 163 20.39 -8.23 -9.69
N THR A 164 21.70 -8.40 -9.85
CA THR A 164 22.38 -8.41 -11.14
C THR A 164 22.70 -9.84 -11.57
N SER A 165 22.30 -10.22 -12.77
CA SER A 165 22.56 -11.53 -13.37
C SER A 165 23.49 -11.39 -14.58
N LEU A 166 24.45 -12.29 -14.71
CA LEU A 166 25.41 -12.32 -15.82
C LEU A 166 25.20 -13.57 -16.67
N CYS A 167 25.25 -13.39 -18.00
CA CYS A 167 25.22 -14.50 -18.95
C CYS A 167 26.52 -15.32 -18.86
N GLN A 168 26.41 -16.58 -18.45
CA GLN A 168 27.52 -17.50 -18.21
C GLN A 168 27.94 -18.25 -19.48
N ALA A 169 29.13 -18.86 -19.45
CA ALA A 169 29.69 -19.61 -20.59
C ALA A 169 28.90 -20.88 -20.95
N ASP A 170 28.02 -21.35 -20.05
CA ASP A 170 27.10 -22.47 -20.31
C ASP A 170 25.76 -22.03 -20.92
N GLY A 171 25.61 -20.75 -21.28
CA GLY A 171 24.39 -20.19 -21.85
C GLY A 171 23.27 -19.95 -20.82
N THR A 172 23.59 -19.88 -19.52
CA THR A 172 22.61 -19.59 -18.47
C THR A 172 22.85 -18.26 -17.76
N TRP A 173 21.76 -17.60 -17.34
CA TRP A 173 21.78 -16.38 -16.53
C TRP A 173 21.97 -16.71 -15.04
N ARG A 174 23.03 -16.20 -14.40
CA ARG A 174 23.31 -16.42 -12.97
C ARG A 174 23.93 -15.20 -12.27
N PRO A 175 23.65 -14.98 -10.97
CA PRO A 175 22.62 -15.64 -10.17
C PRO A 175 21.20 -15.24 -10.59
N THR A 176 20.21 -16.03 -10.20
CA THR A 176 18.76 -15.75 -10.41
C THR A 176 17.90 -16.34 -9.29
N SER A 177 18.33 -17.45 -8.67
CA SER A 177 17.64 -18.13 -7.57
C SER A 177 17.65 -17.41 -6.22
N GLU A 178 18.53 -16.43 -6.04
CA GLU A 178 18.71 -15.68 -4.78
C GLU A 178 17.89 -14.38 -4.75
N PHE A 179 17.24 -14.04 -5.87
CA PHE A 179 16.52 -12.80 -6.05
C PHE A 179 15.11 -12.91 -5.44
N GLN A 180 14.86 -12.17 -4.35
CA GLN A 180 13.59 -12.21 -3.63
C GLN A 180 13.16 -10.80 -3.22
N CYS A 181 12.03 -10.34 -3.75
CA CYS A 181 11.35 -9.16 -3.23
C CYS A 181 10.43 -9.54 -2.07
N THR A 182 10.35 -8.68 -1.06
CA THR A 182 9.33 -8.75 -0.02
C THR A 182 8.30 -7.65 -0.24
N LEU A 183 7.07 -7.84 0.24
CA LEU A 183 6.12 -6.73 0.31
C LEU A 183 6.65 -5.68 1.31
N VAL A 184 6.38 -4.42 1.00
CA VAL A 184 6.59 -3.29 1.92
C VAL A 184 5.73 -3.50 3.17
N GLU A 185 6.32 -3.31 4.35
CA GLU A 185 5.61 -3.32 5.64
C GLU A 185 5.47 -1.88 6.16
N CYS A 186 4.23 -1.44 6.42
CA CYS A 186 3.95 -0.12 7.00
C CYS A 186 4.03 -0.09 8.54
N GLY A 187 4.38 -1.21 9.18
CA GLY A 187 4.30 -1.37 10.63
C GLY A 187 2.86 -1.30 11.17
N GLN A 188 2.71 -1.12 12.48
CA GLN A 188 1.38 -1.00 13.09
C GLN A 188 0.65 0.27 12.61
N PRO A 189 -0.68 0.22 12.38
CA PRO A 189 -1.46 1.42 12.09
C PRO A 189 -1.30 2.48 13.19
N PRO A 190 -1.41 3.79 12.86
CA PRO A 190 -1.34 4.85 13.84
C PRO A 190 -2.42 4.66 14.92
N PRO A 191 -2.07 4.76 16.22
CA PRO A 191 -3.07 4.70 17.28
C PRO A 191 -3.94 5.95 17.25
N VAL A 192 -5.25 5.77 17.41
CA VAL A 192 -6.23 6.86 17.53
C VAL A 192 -6.89 6.74 18.89
N ASP A 193 -6.77 7.79 19.72
CA ASP A 193 -7.37 7.82 21.05
C ASP A 193 -8.88 7.67 21.00
N ASN A 194 -9.47 7.06 22.04
CA ASN A 194 -10.91 6.78 22.14
C ASN A 194 -11.52 6.00 20.96
N SER A 195 -10.72 5.15 20.31
CA SER A 195 -11.15 4.31 19.18
C SER A 195 -10.82 2.83 19.38
N ASN A 196 -11.40 1.99 18.52
CA ASN A 196 -10.99 0.61 18.30
C ASN A 196 -10.35 0.50 16.91
N VAL A 197 -9.09 0.04 16.87
CA VAL A 197 -8.30 -0.12 15.64
C VAL A 197 -8.15 -1.62 15.34
N ASN A 198 -8.65 -2.06 14.19
CA ASN A 198 -8.64 -3.46 13.77
C ASN A 198 -7.92 -3.62 12.42
N PHE A 199 -7.00 -4.57 12.34
CA PHE A 199 -6.22 -4.89 11.14
C PHE A 199 -5.76 -6.36 11.19
N THR A 200 -5.59 -6.97 10.01
CA THR A 200 -5.19 -8.39 9.88
C THR A 200 -3.73 -8.58 9.45
N ALA A 201 -3.15 -7.59 8.78
CA ALA A 201 -1.79 -7.59 8.27
C ALA A 201 -1.26 -6.14 8.17
N VAL A 202 0.06 -6.01 8.02
CA VAL A 202 0.79 -4.72 7.98
C VAL A 202 1.55 -4.50 6.67
N THR A 203 1.36 -5.38 5.68
CA THR A 203 2.01 -5.33 4.36
C THR A 203 1.22 -4.47 3.37
N PHE A 204 1.86 -4.06 2.27
CA PHE A 204 1.23 -3.30 1.18
C PHE A 204 -0.17 -3.82 0.79
N GLY A 205 -1.11 -2.90 0.61
CA GLY A 205 -2.51 -3.20 0.29
C GLY A 205 -3.36 -3.69 1.46
N SER A 206 -2.75 -4.00 2.62
CA SER A 206 -3.49 -4.31 3.85
C SER A 206 -4.30 -3.11 4.30
N LYS A 207 -5.44 -3.40 4.96
CA LYS A 207 -6.36 -2.38 5.46
C LYS A 207 -6.49 -2.45 6.97
N ALA A 208 -6.50 -1.27 7.58
CA ALA A 208 -6.82 -1.06 8.98
C ALA A 208 -8.10 -0.24 9.08
N THR A 209 -9.02 -0.65 9.95
CA THR A 209 -10.27 0.04 10.21
C THR A 209 -10.26 0.65 11.59
N VAL A 210 -10.64 1.92 11.69
CA VAL A 210 -10.78 2.67 12.93
C VAL A 210 -12.26 2.98 13.15
N THR A 211 -12.78 2.66 14.32
CA THR A 211 -14.14 2.98 14.75
C THR A 211 -14.07 3.68 16.09
N CYS A 212 -14.63 4.89 16.21
CA CYS A 212 -14.68 5.58 17.51
C CYS A 212 -15.53 4.81 18.52
N MET A 213 -15.18 4.88 19.81
CA MET A 213 -15.95 4.24 20.88
C MET A 213 -17.33 4.91 21.04
N PRO A 214 -18.33 4.23 21.62
CA PRO A 214 -19.63 4.83 21.93
C PRO A 214 -19.49 6.15 22.70
N GLY A 215 -20.26 7.17 22.29
CA GLY A 215 -20.14 8.54 22.80
C GLY A 215 -19.07 9.41 22.12
N PHE A 216 -18.30 8.88 21.16
CA PHE A 216 -17.34 9.64 20.35
C PHE A 216 -17.73 9.65 18.86
N SER A 217 -17.31 10.71 18.16
CA SER A 217 -17.55 10.94 16.73
C SER A 217 -16.22 11.07 15.96
N PRO A 218 -16.19 10.68 14.67
CA PRO A 218 -17.32 10.22 13.87
C PRO A 218 -17.72 8.75 14.14
N VAL A 219 -19.00 8.45 13.93
CA VAL A 219 -19.59 7.11 14.15
C VAL A 219 -19.28 6.14 12.99
N GLU A 220 -18.88 6.68 11.83
CA GLU A 220 -18.53 5.86 10.66
C GLU A 220 -17.19 5.13 10.84
N THR A 221 -17.03 4.00 10.15
CA THR A 221 -15.78 3.24 10.18
C THR A 221 -14.83 3.77 9.12
N LEU A 222 -13.70 4.29 9.58
CA LEU A 222 -12.69 4.93 8.75
C LEU A 222 -11.64 3.90 8.36
N THR A 223 -11.16 3.94 7.12
CA THR A 223 -10.26 2.92 6.57
C THR A 223 -8.93 3.53 6.14
N PHE A 224 -7.84 2.96 6.65
CA PHE A 224 -6.47 3.24 6.24
C PHE A 224 -5.94 2.07 5.42
N THR A 225 -5.11 2.34 4.42
CA THR A 225 -4.49 1.33 3.55
C THR A 225 -2.97 1.49 3.59
N CYS A 226 -2.23 0.40 3.75
CA CYS A 226 -0.77 0.41 3.68
C CYS A 226 -0.30 0.64 2.24
N ASN A 227 0.40 1.74 1.97
CA ASN A 227 0.86 2.14 0.65
C ASN A 227 2.32 1.72 0.37
N ALA A 228 2.78 1.95 -0.86
CA ALA A 228 4.13 1.54 -1.29
C ALA A 228 5.28 2.32 -0.60
N ASN A 229 4.99 3.43 0.07
CA ASN A 229 5.97 4.25 0.79
C ASN A 229 6.16 3.82 2.26
N ALA A 230 5.72 2.61 2.63
CA ALA A 230 5.72 2.11 4.01
C ALA A 230 4.90 2.98 4.98
N THR A 231 3.82 3.60 4.49
CA THR A 231 2.93 4.45 5.31
C THR A 231 1.47 4.03 5.22
N TRP A 232 0.73 4.24 6.32
CA TRP A 232 -0.72 4.07 6.37
C TRP A 232 -1.40 5.32 5.82
N GLU A 233 -2.10 5.17 4.70
CA GLU A 233 -2.78 6.24 3.99
C GLU A 233 -4.29 6.16 4.20
N GLY A 234 -4.90 7.26 4.62
CA GLY A 234 -6.32 7.35 4.96
C GLY A 234 -6.72 8.77 5.37
N PRO A 235 -7.98 8.99 5.77
CA PRO A 235 -8.42 10.29 6.26
C PRO A 235 -7.70 10.68 7.57
N GLU A 236 -7.59 11.98 7.85
CA GLU A 236 -7.21 12.45 9.18
C GLU A 236 -8.38 12.20 10.14
N VAL A 237 -8.11 11.58 11.31
CA VAL A 237 -9.14 11.10 12.24
C VAL A 237 -8.77 11.46 13.66
N THR A 238 -9.69 12.15 14.34
CA THR A 238 -9.70 12.33 15.78
C THR A 238 -11.07 11.91 16.31
N CYS A 239 -11.10 10.99 17.28
CA CYS A 239 -12.35 10.64 17.95
C CYS A 239 -12.64 11.65 19.06
N GLU A 240 -13.49 12.63 18.76
CA GLU A 240 -13.93 13.65 19.71
C GLU A 240 -15.21 13.23 20.41
N MET A 241 -15.36 13.60 21.69
CA MET A 241 -16.58 13.32 22.45
C MET A 241 -17.77 14.04 21.82
N VAL A 242 -18.84 13.30 21.53
CA VAL A 242 -20.07 13.87 20.96
C VAL A 242 -20.68 14.87 21.94
N LYS A 243 -21.12 16.01 21.40
CA LYS A 243 -21.81 17.05 22.13
C LYS A 243 -23.13 17.35 21.47
N CYS A 244 -24.18 17.47 22.26
CA CYS A 244 -25.44 18.03 21.83
C CYS A 244 -25.31 19.54 21.63
N ALA A 245 -26.21 20.10 20.81
CA ALA A 245 -26.51 21.52 20.83
C ALA A 245 -27.06 21.95 22.20
N GLU A 246 -27.40 23.24 22.38
CA GLU A 246 -28.11 23.68 23.59
C GLU A 246 -29.44 22.91 23.75
N PRO A 247 -29.89 22.62 24.99
CA PRO A 247 -31.18 21.98 25.23
C PRO A 247 -32.34 22.74 24.57
N PRO A 248 -33.36 22.04 24.03
CA PRO A 248 -34.49 22.72 23.40
C PRO A 248 -35.22 23.63 24.39
N VAL A 249 -35.54 24.85 23.96
CA VAL A 249 -36.32 25.79 24.78
C VAL A 249 -37.78 25.33 24.81
N LEU A 250 -38.37 25.27 26.00
CA LEU A 250 -39.80 25.00 26.21
C LEU A 250 -40.50 26.29 26.65
N GLU A 251 -41.72 26.52 26.15
CA GLU A 251 -42.52 27.68 26.57
C GLU A 251 -42.86 27.60 28.06
N ASN A 252 -42.87 28.76 28.72
CA ASN A 252 -43.13 28.92 30.15
C ASN A 252 -42.26 28.04 31.07
N ALA A 253 -41.07 27.63 30.62
CA ALA A 253 -40.14 26.82 31.41
C ALA A 253 -38.71 27.37 31.39
N THR A 254 -37.97 27.09 32.46
CA THR A 254 -36.53 27.27 32.55
C THR A 254 -35.84 25.93 32.45
N VAL A 255 -34.62 25.91 31.90
CA VAL A 255 -33.77 24.72 31.78
C VAL A 255 -32.45 24.94 32.51
N VAL A 256 -32.00 23.94 33.27
CA VAL A 256 -30.73 23.96 34.00
C VAL A 256 -29.89 22.75 33.58
N TYR A 257 -28.66 23.01 33.15
CA TYR A 257 -27.69 22.00 32.72
C TYR A 257 -26.26 22.47 33.02
N ASN A 258 -25.32 21.53 33.11
CA ASN A 258 -23.91 21.79 33.45
C ASN A 258 -22.92 21.44 32.31
N SER A 259 -23.33 20.61 31.35
CA SER A 259 -22.61 20.30 30.12
C SER A 259 -23.60 19.90 29.02
N THR A 260 -23.14 19.87 27.77
CA THR A 260 -23.84 19.30 26.61
C THR A 260 -23.18 18.03 26.06
N ASP A 261 -22.18 17.48 26.75
CA ASP A 261 -21.53 16.21 26.39
C ASP A 261 -22.53 15.02 26.44
N VAL A 262 -22.26 13.92 25.73
CA VAL A 262 -23.10 12.70 25.80
C VAL A 262 -23.34 12.22 27.23
N ALA A 263 -24.57 11.75 27.45
CA ALA A 263 -25.14 11.35 28.73
C ALA A 263 -25.32 12.48 29.77
N ALA A 264 -24.91 13.73 29.49
CA ALA A 264 -25.28 14.89 30.30
C ALA A 264 -26.81 15.05 30.34
N THR A 265 -27.32 15.58 31.47
CA THR A 265 -28.75 15.75 31.71
C THR A 265 -29.11 17.22 31.93
N ALA A 266 -30.23 17.65 31.37
CA ALA A 266 -30.83 18.95 31.62
C ALA A 266 -32.20 18.79 32.32
N GLU A 267 -32.47 19.61 33.32
CA GLU A 267 -33.71 19.61 34.11
C GLU A 267 -34.56 20.84 33.77
N TYR A 268 -35.85 20.63 33.49
CA TYR A 268 -36.81 21.69 33.19
C TYR A 268 -37.76 21.96 34.36
N LYS A 269 -38.05 23.24 34.61
CA LYS A 269 -39.00 23.70 35.63
C LYS A 269 -39.89 24.78 35.04
N CYS A 270 -41.21 24.63 35.18
CA CYS A 270 -42.15 25.68 34.79
C CYS A 270 -41.83 26.96 35.57
N VAL A 271 -41.89 28.09 34.88
CA VAL A 271 -41.72 29.43 35.47
C VAL A 271 -43.06 29.84 36.06
N GLU A 272 -43.06 30.26 37.33
CA GLU A 272 -44.29 30.73 37.98
C GLU A 272 -44.90 31.91 37.18
N PRO A 273 -46.24 31.91 36.97
CA PRO A 273 -47.24 31.02 37.57
C PRO A 273 -47.61 29.76 36.76
N ALA A 274 -46.93 29.46 35.64
CA ALA A 274 -47.30 28.32 34.80
C ALA A 274 -47.19 26.98 35.55
N LEU A 275 -48.21 26.13 35.38
CA LEU A 275 -48.34 24.85 36.05
C LEU A 275 -48.04 23.69 35.08
N LYS A 276 -47.58 22.57 35.64
CA LYS A 276 -47.40 21.33 34.88
C LYS A 276 -48.76 20.76 34.47
N GLU A 277 -49.00 20.59 33.18
CA GLU A 277 -50.22 19.92 32.68
C GLU A 277 -50.17 18.41 32.92
N HIS A 278 -48.98 17.82 32.70
CA HIS A 278 -48.72 16.39 32.85
C HIS A 278 -47.40 16.13 33.60
N GLU A 279 -47.34 15.02 34.33
CA GLU A 279 -46.22 14.64 35.21
C GLU A 279 -45.47 13.41 34.67
N GLU A 280 -44.99 13.51 33.42
CA GLU A 280 -44.23 12.44 32.76
C GLU A 280 -42.71 12.59 32.97
N ASN A 281 -42.04 13.42 32.17
CA ASN A 281 -40.58 13.60 32.21
C ASN A 281 -40.18 15.09 32.10
N SER A 282 -39.70 15.65 33.20
CA SER A 282 -39.13 17.01 33.26
C SER A 282 -37.60 17.05 33.06
N THR A 283 -37.00 15.97 32.57
CA THR A 283 -35.57 15.88 32.26
C THR A 283 -35.34 15.40 30.84
N THR A 284 -34.23 15.82 30.26
CA THR A 284 -33.71 15.32 28.99
C THR A 284 -32.24 14.92 29.14
N GLN A 285 -31.78 13.98 28.31
CA GLN A 285 -30.40 13.50 28.30
C GLN A 285 -29.82 13.63 26.89
N CYS A 286 -28.56 14.06 26.79
CA CYS A 286 -27.84 14.10 25.52
C CYS A 286 -27.53 12.67 25.05
N MET A 287 -28.10 12.27 23.90
CA MET A 287 -27.93 10.94 23.32
C MET A 287 -26.71 10.90 22.39
N GLU A 288 -26.19 9.69 22.13
CA GLU A 288 -25.02 9.45 21.26
C GLU A 288 -25.16 9.99 19.82
N ASN A 289 -26.39 10.30 19.38
CA ASN A 289 -26.66 10.91 18.08
C ASN A 289 -26.55 12.46 18.08
N GLY A 290 -26.02 13.06 19.14
CA GLY A 290 -25.88 14.52 19.29
C GLY A 290 -27.20 15.26 19.52
N LYS A 291 -28.27 14.55 19.91
CA LYS A 291 -29.58 15.15 20.21
C LYS A 291 -30.01 14.85 21.64
N TRP A 292 -30.67 15.85 22.24
CA TRP A 292 -31.39 15.69 23.49
C TRP A 292 -32.57 14.74 23.34
N SER A 293 -32.80 13.86 24.32
CA SER A 293 -33.95 12.97 24.36
C SER A 293 -35.27 13.76 24.45
N ALA A 294 -36.38 13.16 24.01
CA ALA A 294 -37.68 13.81 24.10
C ALA A 294 -38.02 14.19 25.55
N VAL A 295 -38.53 15.41 25.73
CA VAL A 295 -39.06 15.94 26.99
C VAL A 295 -40.57 16.15 26.82
N GLY A 296 -41.36 15.66 27.77
CA GLY A 296 -42.83 15.67 27.77
C GLY A 296 -43.41 16.61 28.83
N LEU A 297 -42.60 17.53 29.36
CA LEU A 297 -43.08 18.61 30.20
C LEU A 297 -43.84 19.64 29.36
N VAL A 298 -45.12 19.85 29.68
CA VAL A 298 -45.92 20.97 29.16
C VAL A 298 -46.28 21.89 30.32
N CYS A 299 -45.92 23.16 30.19
CA CYS A 299 -46.15 24.21 31.19
C CYS A 299 -47.26 25.14 30.70
N ILE A 300 -48.48 24.95 31.20
CA ILE A 300 -49.64 25.75 30.84
C ILE A 300 -49.88 26.86 31.89
N THR A 301 -50.15 28.06 31.41
CA THR A 301 -50.84 29.07 32.21
C THR A 301 -52.32 28.70 32.23
N ILE A 302 -52.87 28.42 33.41
CA ILE A 302 -54.30 28.14 33.56
C ILE A 302 -54.99 29.47 33.87
N PRO A 303 -55.67 30.12 32.90
CA PRO A 303 -56.43 31.32 33.21
C PRO A 303 -57.49 30.97 34.25
N CYS A 304 -57.55 31.75 35.33
CA CYS A 304 -58.59 31.64 36.34
C CYS A 304 -59.96 31.60 35.67
N GLY A 305 -60.76 30.58 35.97
CA GLY A 305 -62.17 30.59 35.57
C GLY A 305 -62.88 31.82 36.14
N LEU A 306 -64.04 32.18 35.58
CA LEU A 306 -64.89 33.24 36.12
C LEU A 306 -65.04 33.06 37.64
N PRO A 307 -64.74 34.08 38.46
CA PRO A 307 -64.67 33.92 39.91
C PRO A 307 -66.07 33.59 40.45
N PRO A 308 -66.15 32.77 41.53
CA PRO A 308 -67.40 32.14 41.92
C PRO A 308 -68.49 33.17 42.22
N PRO A 309 -69.75 32.95 41.80
CA PRO A 309 -70.85 33.84 42.15
C PRO A 309 -71.06 33.80 43.67
N VAL A 310 -71.09 34.99 44.28
CA VAL A 310 -71.40 35.15 45.71
C VAL A 310 -72.84 35.64 45.84
N ASP A 311 -73.67 34.87 46.53
CA ASP A 311 -75.11 35.16 46.69
C ASP A 311 -75.34 36.57 47.26
N HIS A 312 -76.37 37.22 46.74
CA HIS A 312 -76.75 38.59 47.10
C HIS A 312 -75.63 39.65 46.94
N SER A 313 -74.70 39.43 46.01
CA SER A 313 -73.71 40.43 45.59
C SER A 313 -73.75 40.69 44.07
N GLN A 314 -73.11 41.77 43.64
CA GLN A 314 -72.73 42.02 42.25
C GLN A 314 -71.22 41.94 42.14
N VAL A 315 -70.71 41.18 41.17
CA VAL A 315 -69.29 41.09 40.87
C VAL A 315 -68.93 42.02 39.71
N SER A 316 -67.93 42.87 39.91
CA SER A 316 -67.35 43.73 38.87
C SER A 316 -65.94 43.26 38.56
N LEU A 317 -65.68 42.93 37.29
CA LEU A 317 -64.37 42.49 36.82
C LEU A 317 -63.64 43.66 36.15
N TYR A 318 -62.37 43.84 36.50
CA TYR A 318 -61.50 44.82 35.85
C TYR A 318 -60.06 44.31 35.82
N ALA A 319 -59.29 44.70 34.80
CA ALA A 319 -57.90 44.31 34.63
C ALA A 319 -56.96 45.48 34.98
N VAL A 320 -55.82 45.17 35.61
CA VAL A 320 -54.74 46.13 35.87
C VAL A 320 -53.41 45.46 35.54
N GLY A 321 -52.86 45.75 34.35
CA GLY A 321 -51.78 44.96 33.78
C GLY A 321 -52.28 43.57 33.39
N ASP A 322 -51.48 42.54 33.65
CA ASP A 322 -51.84 41.13 33.39
C ASP A 322 -52.77 40.53 34.48
N LEU A 323 -53.04 41.28 35.55
CA LEU A 323 -53.88 40.87 36.67
C LEU A 323 -55.36 41.17 36.46
N ILE A 324 -56.24 40.20 36.74
CA ILE A 324 -57.71 40.34 36.72
C ILE A 324 -58.23 40.40 38.15
N PHE A 325 -58.90 41.51 38.49
CA PHE A 325 -59.51 41.75 39.80
C PHE A 325 -61.03 41.52 39.75
N ALA A 326 -61.58 41.07 40.88
CA ALA A 326 -63.00 40.79 41.06
C ALA A 326 -63.52 41.46 42.33
N ASP A 327 -64.17 42.61 42.18
CA ASP A 327 -64.77 43.34 43.28
C ASP A 327 -66.21 42.88 43.50
N TYR A 328 -66.50 42.39 44.70
CA TYR A 328 -67.84 41.95 45.11
C TYR A 328 -68.52 43.02 45.97
N VAL A 329 -69.61 43.59 45.45
CA VAL A 329 -70.43 44.59 46.15
C VAL A 329 -71.71 43.92 46.63
N CYS A 330 -71.96 43.91 47.94
CA CYS A 330 -73.21 43.40 48.50
C CYS A 330 -74.42 44.22 48.01
N ASN A 331 -75.51 43.56 47.64
CA ASN A 331 -76.78 44.22 47.33
C ASN A 331 -77.35 44.90 48.58
N GLU A 332 -78.21 45.92 48.40
CA GLU A 332 -78.83 46.64 49.51
C GLU A 332 -79.52 45.71 50.51
N GLY A 333 -79.29 45.95 51.80
CA GLY A 333 -79.79 45.10 52.90
C GLY A 333 -78.84 43.97 53.32
N PHE A 334 -77.83 43.65 52.51
CA PHE A 334 -76.82 42.64 52.84
C PHE A 334 -75.50 43.30 53.27
N VAL A 335 -74.77 42.63 54.17
CA VAL A 335 -73.46 43.07 54.67
C VAL A 335 -72.49 41.90 54.64
N ALA A 336 -71.27 42.14 54.15
CA ALA A 336 -70.24 41.13 54.08
C ALA A 336 -69.84 40.66 55.49
N GLN A 337 -70.09 39.39 55.79
CA GLN A 337 -69.66 38.75 57.03
C GLN A 337 -68.38 37.97 56.79
N ALA A 338 -67.28 38.40 57.40
CA ALA A 338 -65.98 37.74 57.30
C ALA A 338 -65.96 36.45 58.16
N SER A 339 -66.56 35.37 57.65
CA SER A 339 -66.56 34.06 58.30
C SER A 339 -66.28 32.93 57.32
N GLN A 340 -65.18 32.21 57.58
CA GLN A 340 -64.71 30.99 56.89
C GLN A 340 -64.21 31.20 55.46
N LEU A 341 -62.89 31.43 55.36
CA LEU A 341 -62.12 31.26 54.13
C LEU A 341 -62.37 29.85 53.54
N PHE A 342 -62.76 29.81 52.27
CA PHE A 342 -62.62 28.63 51.44
C PHE A 342 -61.12 28.30 51.32
N ASN A 343 -60.65 27.31 52.06
CA ASN A 343 -59.30 26.75 51.87
C ASN A 343 -59.26 25.94 50.55
N ARG A 344 -59.07 26.64 49.43
CA ARG A 344 -58.39 26.10 48.25
C ARG A 344 -57.40 27.13 47.72
N TYR A 345 -56.13 26.88 48.04
CA TYR A 345 -54.94 27.41 47.37
C TYR A 345 -54.97 28.88 46.98
N VAL A 346 -54.79 29.76 47.97
CA VAL A 346 -54.09 31.03 47.77
C VAL A 346 -52.97 31.09 48.80
N SER A 347 -51.73 30.99 48.34
CA SER A 347 -50.53 31.06 49.18
C SER A 347 -50.17 32.52 49.48
N TYR A 348 -49.69 32.74 50.71
CA TYR A 348 -49.22 34.01 51.29
C TYR A 348 -50.30 35.00 51.78
N PHE A 349 -50.30 35.23 53.10
CA PHE A 349 -50.96 36.33 53.78
C PHE A 349 -49.92 37.30 54.35
N SER A 350 -50.15 38.60 54.27
CA SER A 350 -49.48 39.59 55.11
C SER A 350 -50.47 40.68 55.57
N TRP A 351 -50.23 41.28 56.73
CA TRP A 351 -51.08 42.33 57.30
C TRP A 351 -50.25 43.51 57.80
N SER A 352 -50.83 44.71 57.77
CA SER A 352 -50.31 45.89 58.47
C SER A 352 -51.46 46.75 58.98
N ILE A 353 -51.38 47.20 60.23
CA ILE A 353 -52.42 48.01 60.88
C ILE A 353 -51.89 49.43 61.07
N GLY A 354 -52.45 50.39 60.32
CA GLY A 354 -52.34 51.81 60.60
C GLY A 354 -53.51 52.26 61.48
N LYS A 355 -53.24 52.78 62.69
CA LYS A 355 -54.26 53.35 63.59
C LYS A 355 -54.30 54.86 63.44
N GLU A 356 -55.50 55.46 63.35
CA GLU A 356 -55.77 56.76 64.00
C GLU A 356 -57.27 57.03 64.29
N ARG A 357 -57.58 58.22 64.83
CA ARG A 357 -58.77 58.56 65.66
C ARG A 357 -59.32 59.97 65.30
N ILE A 358 -60.58 60.34 65.51
CA ILE A 358 -61.79 59.64 66.02
C ILE A 358 -63.05 60.36 65.47
N GLY A 359 -64.19 59.67 65.32
CA GLY A 359 -65.46 60.35 64.98
C GLY A 359 -66.68 59.43 65.08
N MET A 360 -67.74 59.86 65.78
CA MET A 360 -69.02 59.14 65.79
C MET A 360 -69.83 59.45 64.53
N ARG A 361 -70.49 58.42 63.99
CA ARG A 361 -71.12 58.34 62.65
C ARG A 361 -70.10 58.22 61.52
N ASP A 362 -69.76 56.98 61.17
CA ASP A 362 -69.75 56.51 59.79
C ASP A 362 -69.65 54.98 59.74
N LYS A 363 -69.95 54.39 58.57
CA LYS A 363 -69.90 52.93 58.36
C LYS A 363 -68.46 52.43 58.48
N VAL A 364 -68.26 51.32 59.19
CA VAL A 364 -66.99 50.58 59.15
C VAL A 364 -66.98 49.73 57.89
N GLU A 365 -66.35 50.23 56.82
CA GLU A 365 -66.05 49.41 55.63
C GLU A 365 -64.90 48.45 55.93
N LEU A 366 -65.26 47.17 56.11
CA LEU A 366 -64.31 46.06 56.18
C LEU A 366 -63.90 45.66 54.75
N LEU A 367 -62.85 46.31 54.24
CA LEU A 367 -62.21 45.94 52.97
C LEU A 367 -61.53 44.57 53.09
N LEU A 368 -62.24 43.52 52.70
CA LEU A 368 -61.67 42.21 52.41
C LEU A 368 -60.92 42.26 51.07
N ARG A 369 -59.61 42.56 51.12
CA ARG A 369 -58.75 42.44 49.94
C ARG A 369 -58.37 40.97 49.72
N PHE A 370 -58.84 40.39 48.63
CA PHE A 370 -58.30 39.16 48.08
C PHE A 370 -57.38 39.52 46.91
N SER A 371 -56.09 39.18 47.02
CA SER A 371 -55.18 39.18 45.87
C SER A 371 -55.45 37.90 45.10
N LEU A 372 -55.79 38.02 43.83
CA LEU A 372 -55.70 36.93 42.87
C LEU A 372 -54.62 37.33 41.88
N ASP A 373 -53.45 36.71 42.02
CA ASP A 373 -52.39 36.87 41.03
C ASP A 373 -52.77 36.01 39.82
N ALA A 374 -53.00 36.68 38.68
CA ALA A 374 -53.31 36.03 37.43
C ALA A 374 -52.09 36.08 36.50
N THR A 375 -51.67 34.92 36.01
CA THR A 375 -51.12 34.79 34.66
C THR A 375 -51.35 33.36 34.17
#